data_AF-A0A8W8JCF5-F1
#
_entry.id   AF-A0A8W8JCF5-F1
#
_cell.length_a   1.000
_cell.length_b   1.000
_cell.length_c   1.000
_cell.angle_alpha   90.00
_cell.angle_beta   90.00
_cell.angle_gamma   90.00
#
_symmetry.space_group_name_H-M   'P 1'
#
loop_
_entity.id
_entity.type
_entity.pdbx_description
1 polymer ?
#
loop_
_entity_poly.entity_id
_entity_poly.type
_entity_poly.pdbx_seq_one_letter_code
_entity_poly.pdbx_strand_id
1 'polypeptide(L)'
;MRHRRPNLVKSFSTDPDVPEEEVTPMDNQIVQQLARGGAGLNGGPAPAIENLGIGPYQWNTECLRGDVEAGNATSFPQAIGLAAAFSKDLIFNVSKAAAIEVRAKHNDFVKRGIFSFTKVLGTQKT
;
A
#
# COMPACT_ATOMS: atom_id res chain seq x y z
N MET A 1 -41.45 22.34 -5.12
CA MET A 1 -40.26 22.30 -4.24
C MET A 1 -39.33 21.20 -4.72
N ARG A 2 -38.25 21.55 -5.45
CA ARG A 2 -37.22 20.57 -5.85
C ARG A 2 -36.18 20.51 -4.73
N HIS A 3 -36.19 19.42 -3.97
CA HIS A 3 -35.18 19.13 -2.96
C HIS A 3 -33.86 18.88 -3.68
N ARG A 4 -32.91 19.82 -3.56
CA ARG A 4 -31.60 19.73 -4.20
C ARG A 4 -30.77 18.70 -3.42
N ARG A 5 -30.66 17.46 -3.90
CA ARG A 5 -29.78 16.45 -3.29
C ARG A 5 -28.32 16.86 -3.52
N PRO A 6 -27.48 16.97 -2.47
CA PRO A 6 -26.09 17.36 -2.65
C PRO A 6 -25.26 16.19 -3.20
N ASN A 7 -24.55 16.43 -4.31
CA ASN A 7 -23.32 15.76 -4.74
C ASN A 7 -23.28 14.21 -4.69
N LEU A 8 -24.13 13.55 -5.48
CA LEU A 8 -24.01 12.10 -5.74
C LEU A 8 -22.91 11.85 -6.80
N VAL A 9 -21.88 11.07 -6.45
CA VAL A 9 -20.87 10.60 -7.41
C VAL A 9 -21.32 9.23 -7.91
N LYS A 10 -21.46 9.06 -9.24
CA LYS A 10 -21.85 7.77 -9.82
C LYS A 10 -20.79 6.70 -9.52
N SER A 11 -21.24 5.50 -9.16
CA SER A 11 -20.39 4.33 -8.93
C SER A 11 -19.64 3.93 -10.23
N PHE A 12 -18.50 3.28 -10.07
CA PHE A 12 -17.61 2.87 -11.18
C PHE A 12 -18.05 1.59 -11.91
N SER A 13 -19.14 0.93 -11.49
CA SER A 13 -19.59 -0.34 -12.07
C SER A 13 -20.42 -0.10 -13.34
N THR A 14 -20.12 -0.82 -14.41
CA THR A 14 -20.92 -0.86 -15.66
C THR A 14 -21.90 -2.03 -15.70
N ASP A 15 -21.95 -2.85 -14.65
CA ASP A 15 -22.84 -4.01 -14.55
C ASP A 15 -24.26 -3.56 -14.15
N PRO A 16 -25.29 -3.80 -14.98
CA PRO A 16 -26.66 -3.35 -14.72
C PRO A 16 -27.36 -4.10 -13.58
N ASP A 17 -26.86 -5.26 -13.15
CA ASP A 17 -27.49 -6.09 -12.12
C ASP A 17 -26.96 -5.80 -10.70
N VAL A 18 -25.91 -4.96 -10.58
CA VAL A 18 -25.40 -4.51 -9.29
C VAL A 18 -26.23 -3.31 -8.82
N PRO A 19 -26.92 -3.40 -7.66
CA PRO A 19 -27.69 -2.26 -7.15
C PRO A 19 -26.78 -1.06 -6.92
N GLU A 20 -27.24 0.13 -7.31
CA GLU A 20 -26.53 1.39 -7.04
C GLU A 20 -26.40 1.59 -5.53
N GLU A 21 -25.24 1.25 -4.98
CA GLU A 21 -24.93 1.52 -3.58
C GLU A 21 -24.58 3.01 -3.42
N GLU A 22 -25.22 3.68 -2.45
CA GLU A 22 -24.95 5.08 -2.13
C GLU A 22 -23.55 5.20 -1.49
N VAL A 23 -22.52 5.37 -2.32
CA VAL A 23 -21.17 5.60 -1.84
C VAL A 23 -21.09 7.03 -1.31
N THR A 24 -20.95 7.16 0.02
CA THR A 24 -20.75 8.48 0.62
C THR A 24 -19.45 9.10 0.08
N PRO A 25 -19.37 10.44 -0.07
CA PRO A 25 -18.12 11.10 -0.48
C PRO A 25 -16.90 10.76 0.41
N MET A 26 -17.15 10.26 1.64
CA MET A 26 -16.17 9.84 2.63
C MET A 26 -15.52 8.49 2.25
N ASP A 27 -16.34 7.47 1.95
CA ASP A 27 -15.87 6.12 1.58
C ASP A 27 -15.17 6.12 0.21
N ASN A 28 -15.52 7.10 -0.62
CA ASN A 28 -14.96 7.27 -1.95
C ASN A 28 -13.43 7.47 -1.95
N GLN A 29 -12.84 8.06 -0.90
CA GLN A 29 -11.39 8.30 -0.86
C GLN A 29 -10.58 7.01 -0.75
N ILE A 30 -10.98 6.07 0.12
CA ILE A 30 -10.31 4.76 0.25
C ILE A 30 -10.46 3.98 -1.06
N VAL A 31 -11.69 3.92 -1.59
CA VAL A 31 -11.98 3.22 -2.85
C VAL A 31 -11.17 3.79 -4.01
N GLN A 32 -11.06 5.12 -4.11
CA GLN A 32 -10.25 5.78 -5.15
C GLN A 32 -8.76 5.51 -5.01
N GLN A 33 -8.21 5.50 -3.79
CA GLN A 33 -6.80 5.21 -3.57
C GLN A 33 -6.46 3.74 -3.90
N LEU A 34 -7.34 2.81 -3.54
CA LEU A 34 -7.24 1.39 -3.89
C LEU A 34 -7.32 1.18 -5.42
N ALA A 35 -8.32 1.76 -6.07
CA ALA A 35 -8.53 1.61 -7.51
C ALA A 35 -7.36 2.13 -8.37
N ARG A 36 -6.56 3.05 -7.81
CA ARG A 36 -5.41 3.65 -8.51
C ARG A 36 -4.06 3.06 -8.10
N GLY A 37 -4.04 2.02 -7.25
CA GLY A 37 -2.80 1.39 -6.78
C GLY A 37 -1.92 2.32 -5.93
N GLY A 38 -2.53 3.28 -5.23
CA GLY A 38 -1.84 4.37 -4.54
C GLY A 38 -1.87 5.67 -5.35
N ALA A 39 -2.57 6.67 -4.84
CA ALA A 39 -2.94 7.88 -5.57
C ALA A 39 -1.82 8.97 -5.67
N GLY A 40 -0.55 8.56 -5.81
CA GLY A 40 0.59 9.47 -5.98
C GLY A 40 1.16 9.45 -7.41
N LEU A 41 1.78 10.54 -7.86
CA LEU A 41 2.64 10.55 -9.05
C LEU A 41 3.77 9.50 -8.86
N ASN A 42 3.96 8.60 -9.84
CA ASN A 42 4.97 7.53 -9.83
C ASN A 42 4.76 6.41 -8.78
N GLY A 43 3.51 6.04 -8.47
CA GLY A 43 3.22 4.85 -7.65
C GLY A 43 3.25 5.08 -6.13
N GLY A 44 2.97 6.30 -5.68
CA GLY A 44 2.72 6.62 -4.28
C GLY A 44 3.66 7.68 -3.66
N PRO A 45 3.47 8.00 -2.36
CA PRO A 45 2.42 7.50 -1.49
C PRO A 45 1.04 8.04 -1.86
N ALA A 46 0.01 7.30 -1.47
CA ALA A 46 -1.33 7.84 -1.44
C ALA A 46 -1.43 8.95 -0.37
N PRO A 47 -2.19 10.02 -0.63
CA PRO A 47 -2.35 11.11 0.31
C PRO A 47 -3.06 10.64 1.59
N ALA A 48 -2.86 11.37 2.68
CA ALA A 48 -3.60 11.13 3.92
C ALA A 48 -5.12 11.28 3.72
N ILE A 49 -5.88 10.52 4.50
CA ILE A 49 -7.34 10.65 4.62
C ILE A 49 -7.62 11.15 6.04
N GLU A 50 -7.50 12.46 6.23
CA GLU A 50 -7.45 13.11 7.54
C GLU A 50 -8.69 12.87 8.40
N ASN A 51 -9.86 12.89 7.77
CA ASN A 51 -11.16 12.65 8.40
C ASN A 51 -11.33 11.21 8.93
N LEU A 52 -10.53 10.26 8.46
CA LEU A 52 -10.46 8.88 8.98
C LEU A 52 -9.25 8.65 9.88
N GLY A 53 -8.41 9.67 10.11
CA GLY A 53 -7.16 9.53 10.85
C GLY A 53 -6.13 8.63 10.16
N ILE A 54 -6.25 8.42 8.85
CA ILE A 54 -5.32 7.60 8.06
C ILE A 54 -4.24 8.51 7.49
N GLY A 55 -2.98 8.27 7.86
CA GLY A 55 -1.83 8.99 7.31
C GLY A 55 -1.54 8.64 5.86
N PRO A 56 -0.56 9.29 5.22
CA PRO A 56 -0.11 8.89 3.89
C PRO A 56 0.33 7.42 3.89
N TYR A 57 0.06 6.70 2.80
CA TYR A 57 0.36 5.27 2.74
C TYR A 57 1.02 4.89 1.41
N GLN A 58 2.14 4.16 1.51
CA GLN A 58 2.79 3.56 0.34
C GLN A 58 2.23 2.16 0.12
N TRP A 59 1.59 1.97 -1.04
CA TRP A 59 1.00 0.70 -1.45
C TRP A 59 2.01 -0.21 -2.15
N ASN A 60 3.03 0.38 -2.80
CA ASN A 60 4.06 -0.38 -3.47
C ASN A 60 5.12 -0.87 -2.46
N THR A 61 5.26 -2.18 -2.32
CA THR A 61 6.33 -2.81 -1.54
C THR A 61 6.64 -4.15 -2.15
N GLU A 62 7.92 -4.39 -2.46
CA GLU A 62 8.38 -5.62 -3.09
C GLU A 62 9.14 -6.51 -2.11
N CYS A 63 8.75 -7.78 -2.04
CA CYS A 63 9.26 -8.72 -1.03
C CYS A 63 9.52 -10.13 -1.58
N LEU A 64 9.63 -10.31 -2.90
CA LEU A 64 9.72 -11.63 -3.56
C LEU A 64 10.84 -12.53 -2.98
N ARG A 65 11.95 -11.93 -2.56
CA ARG A 65 13.09 -12.64 -1.95
C ARG A 65 13.75 -11.83 -0.83
N GLY A 66 12.92 -11.14 -0.05
CA GLY A 66 13.33 -10.09 0.88
C GLY A 66 12.93 -8.71 0.36
N ASP A 67 13.00 -7.71 1.23
CA ASP A 67 12.65 -6.31 0.93
C ASP A 67 13.62 -5.69 -0.08
N VAL A 68 13.09 -5.09 -1.14
CA VAL A 68 13.89 -4.60 -2.28
C VAL A 68 14.16 -3.10 -2.22
N GLU A 69 13.32 -2.32 -1.53
CA GLU A 69 13.29 -0.85 -1.70
C GLU A 69 13.57 -0.07 -0.42
N ALA A 70 13.58 -0.74 0.75
CA ALA A 70 13.78 -0.12 2.05
C ALA A 70 15.24 -0.20 2.58
N GLY A 71 16.24 -0.11 1.69
CA GLY A 71 17.65 -0.15 2.06
C GLY A 71 18.17 -1.58 2.30
N ASN A 72 19.08 -1.76 3.28
CA ASN A 72 19.70 -3.06 3.52
C ASN A 72 18.67 -4.09 3.98
N ALA A 73 18.71 -5.28 3.38
CA ALA A 73 17.75 -6.34 3.66
C ALA A 73 18.35 -7.73 3.55
N THR A 74 17.73 -8.70 4.23
CA THR A 74 18.10 -10.10 4.05
C THR A 74 17.74 -10.56 2.64
N SER A 75 18.72 -11.05 1.87
CA SER A 75 18.47 -11.60 0.53
C SER A 75 18.28 -13.11 0.58
N PHE A 76 17.05 -13.57 0.39
CA PHE A 76 16.72 -14.99 0.33
C PHE A 76 16.95 -15.57 -1.07
N PRO A 77 17.02 -16.90 -1.24
CA PRO A 77 16.99 -17.51 -2.57
C PRO A 77 15.72 -17.10 -3.33
N GLN A 78 15.83 -16.98 -4.65
CA GLN A 78 14.67 -16.69 -5.51
C GLN A 78 13.63 -17.82 -5.40
N ALA A 79 12.37 -17.52 -5.73
CA ALA A 79 11.25 -18.46 -5.61
C ALA A 79 11.52 -19.86 -6.18
N ILE A 80 12.21 -19.97 -7.33
CA ILE A 80 12.58 -21.25 -7.93
C ILE A 80 13.57 -22.05 -7.05
N GLY A 81 14.51 -21.38 -6.39
CA GLY A 81 15.46 -21.99 -5.46
C GLY A 81 14.81 -22.40 -4.14
N LEU A 82 13.85 -21.61 -3.64
CA LEU A 82 13.05 -21.98 -2.47
C LEU A 82 12.15 -23.19 -2.77
N ALA A 83 11.52 -23.23 -3.94
CA ALA A 83 10.68 -24.35 -4.36
C ALA A 83 11.47 -25.66 -4.48
N ALA A 84 12.74 -25.59 -4.90
CA ALA A 84 13.62 -26.76 -5.02
C ALA A 84 13.93 -27.45 -3.68
N ALA A 85 13.64 -26.82 -2.53
CA ALA A 85 13.78 -27.44 -1.22
C ALA A 85 12.62 -28.40 -0.87
N PHE A 86 11.51 -28.37 -1.62
CA PHE A 86 10.30 -29.17 -1.37
C PHE A 86 9.80 -29.15 0.08
N SER A 87 10.02 -28.03 0.79
CA SER A 87 9.67 -27.88 2.21
C SER A 87 8.76 -26.68 2.42
N LYS A 88 7.50 -26.95 2.79
CA LYS A 88 6.52 -25.91 3.13
C LYS A 88 6.94 -25.11 4.36
N ASP A 89 7.50 -25.79 5.37
CA ASP A 89 7.95 -25.15 6.60
C ASP A 89 9.12 -24.19 6.35
N LEU A 90 10.04 -24.55 5.45
CA LEU A 90 11.12 -23.65 5.04
C LEU A 90 10.57 -22.40 4.37
N ILE A 91 9.66 -22.55 3.40
CA ILE A 91 9.04 -21.42 2.69
C ILE A 91 8.30 -20.53 3.70
N PHE A 92 7.55 -21.11 4.63
CA PHE A 92 6.85 -20.37 5.68
C PHE A 92 7.82 -19.58 6.57
N ASN A 93 8.91 -20.20 7.01
CA ASN A 93 9.91 -19.54 7.86
C ASN A 93 10.61 -18.39 7.14
N VAL A 94 10.96 -18.55 5.86
CA VAL A 94 11.53 -17.48 5.04
C VAL A 94 10.54 -16.33 4.88
N SER A 95 9.30 -16.62 4.50
CA SER A 95 8.25 -15.60 4.36
C SER A 95 7.97 -14.87 5.67
N LYS A 96 7.97 -15.59 6.81
CA LYS A 96 7.81 -15.00 8.15
C LYS A 96 8.98 -14.07 8.49
N ALA A 97 10.21 -14.48 8.19
CA ALA A 97 11.39 -13.64 8.42
C ALA A 97 11.32 -12.35 7.59
N ALA A 98 11.00 -12.46 6.29
CA ALA A 98 10.80 -11.29 5.42
C ALA A 98 9.69 -10.37 5.94
N ALA A 99 8.54 -10.92 6.34
CA ALA A 99 7.42 -10.14 6.87
C ALA A 99 7.77 -9.36 8.15
N ILE A 100 8.53 -9.98 9.07
CA ILE A 100 8.97 -9.32 10.30
C ILE A 100 9.93 -8.16 9.98
N GLU A 101 10.87 -8.38 9.07
CA GLU A 101 11.83 -7.35 8.65
C GLU A 101 11.12 -6.15 8.02
N VAL A 102 10.22 -6.39 7.07
CA VAL A 102 9.45 -5.34 6.38
C VAL A 102 8.55 -4.59 7.38
N ARG A 103 7.92 -5.29 8.32
CA ARG A 103 7.10 -4.64 9.35
C ARG A 103 7.93 -3.76 10.29
N ALA A 104 9.14 -4.21 10.64
CA ALA A 104 10.06 -3.42 11.44
C ALA A 104 10.47 -2.12 10.72
N LYS A 105 10.81 -2.21 9.43
CA LYS A 105 11.17 -1.05 8.60
C LYS A 105 9.99 -0.10 8.41
N HIS A 106 8.80 -0.63 8.13
CA HIS A 106 7.58 0.17 8.04
C HIS A 106 7.34 0.97 9.33
N ASN A 107 7.45 0.33 10.49
CA ASN A 107 7.26 1.01 11.77
C ASN A 107 8.32 2.10 12.02
N ASP A 108 9.57 1.91 11.60
CA ASP A 108 10.61 2.95 11.66
C ASP A 108 10.27 4.14 10.73
N PHE A 109 9.90 3.84 9.49
CA PHE A 109 9.55 4.87 8.50
C PHE A 109 8.33 5.69 8.91
N VAL A 110 7.27 5.05 9.40
CA VAL A 110 6.08 5.74 9.93
C VAL A 110 6.46 6.66 11.08
N LYS A 111 7.28 6.20 12.04
CA LYS A 111 7.76 7.05 13.15
C LYS A 111 8.55 8.26 12.68
N ARG A 112 9.27 8.13 11.56
CA ARG A 112 10.10 9.19 10.95
C ARG A 112 9.34 10.05 9.93
N GLY A 113 8.05 9.77 9.70
CA GLY A 113 7.23 10.46 8.70
C GLY A 113 7.71 10.24 7.26
N ILE A 114 8.27 9.06 6.97
CA ILE A 114 8.77 8.66 5.65
C ILE A 114 7.73 7.74 5.00
N PHE A 115 7.14 8.19 3.90
CA PHE A 115 6.08 7.45 3.19
C PHE A 115 6.37 7.29 1.69
N SER A 116 7.51 7.77 1.19
CA SER A 116 7.90 7.65 -0.22
C SER A 116 9.31 7.12 -0.34
N PHE A 117 9.62 6.48 -1.48
CA PHE A 117 10.97 6.12 -1.89
C PHE A 117 11.94 7.32 -1.83
N THR A 118 11.42 8.53 -2.01
CA THR A 118 12.21 9.77 -2.17
C THR A 118 12.80 10.34 -0.87
N LYS A 119 12.97 9.56 0.20
CA LYS A 119 13.66 10.05 1.41
C LYS A 119 14.77 9.12 1.95
N VAL A 120 15.47 8.43 1.05
CA VAL A 120 16.69 7.67 1.42
C VAL A 120 17.95 8.13 0.67
N LEU A 121 17.83 8.93 -0.40
CA LEU A 121 18.99 9.51 -1.09
C LEU A 121 19.12 11.01 -0.78
N GLY A 122 19.89 11.31 0.27
CA GLY A 122 20.69 12.52 0.39
C GLY A 122 19.97 13.87 0.24
N THR A 123 19.41 14.39 1.33
CA THR A 123 19.57 15.82 1.69
C THR A 123 19.24 16.00 3.17
N GLN A 124 20.25 15.82 4.01
CA GLN A 124 20.37 16.60 5.24
C GLN A 124 20.55 18.05 4.77
N LYS A 125 19.49 18.86 4.89
CA LYS A 125 19.62 20.31 4.75
C LYS A 125 20.23 20.81 6.06
N THR A 126 21.47 21.26 5.98
CA THR A 126 22.02 22.33 6.82
C THR A 126 21.09 23.54 6.83
#